data_AF-A0A6V7T6S8-F1
#
_entry.id   AF-A0A6V7T6S8-F1
#
_cell.length_a   1.000
_cell.length_b   1.000
_cell.length_c   1.000
_cell.angle_alpha   90.00
_cell.angle_beta   90.00
_cell.angle_gamma   90.00
#
_symmetry.space_group_name_H-M   'P 1'
#
loop_
_entity.id
_entity.type
_entity.pdbx_description
1 polymer ?
#
loop_
_entity_poly.entity_id
_entity_poly.type
_entity_poly.pdbx_seq_one_letter_code
_entity_poly.pdbx_strand_id
1 'polypeptide(L)'
;MEHEAKELEKKAESLSKKDFFSSFFGTDNTDEVINCYSMAANQYKLAHKWKEAASCILKNAALYKKNSETSYCANAYLEAGNITKKYDKLEAIKYIEEAVKMYATIGRFSNCGKCERNIAEIYEDLFDYNSASSYYKKAAYYFEMDEYSKSVYTQCIYGARDYYIKAGILHIVIGDIVNAKISIDKYSSNDPRFASSREKKFLDNIIDAITEQNIEYFEEIVHEYDRVTKLDNWKIYFLYNIKSKLNVEGNVELTPDGGVDLT
;
A
#
# COMPACT_ATOMS: atom_id res chain seq x y z
N MET A 1 -29.23 -12.26 6.61
CA MET A 1 -27.87 -11.95 6.13
C MET A 1 -26.89 -13.06 6.49
N GLU A 2 -26.42 -13.23 7.74
CA GLU A 2 -25.42 -14.29 8.04
C GLU A 2 -25.93 -15.73 7.83
N HIS A 3 -27.15 -16.04 8.28
CA HIS A 3 -27.74 -17.36 8.07
C HIS A 3 -27.88 -17.70 6.58
N GLU A 4 -28.28 -16.72 5.78
CA GLU A 4 -28.44 -16.86 4.33
C GLU A 4 -27.09 -17.09 3.64
N ALA A 5 -26.03 -16.40 4.07
CA ALA A 5 -24.67 -16.61 3.57
C ALA A 5 -24.19 -18.06 3.82
N LYS A 6 -24.43 -18.58 5.03
CA LYS A 6 -24.06 -19.96 5.41
C LYS A 6 -24.79 -21.01 4.59
N GLU A 7 -26.07 -20.79 4.29
CA GLU A 7 -26.85 -21.70 3.44
C GLU A 7 -26.34 -21.69 1.99
N LEU A 8 -25.97 -20.52 1.46
CA LEU A 8 -25.36 -20.39 0.14
C LEU A 8 -23.98 -21.09 0.07
N GLU A 9 -23.15 -20.98 1.10
CA GLU A 9 -21.88 -21.71 1.17
C GLU A 9 -22.09 -23.23 1.21
N LYS A 10 -22.99 -23.72 2.06
CA LYS A 10 -23.32 -25.15 2.10
C LYS A 10 -23.83 -25.65 0.76
N LYS A 11 -24.65 -24.85 0.07
CA LYS A 11 -25.12 -25.17 -1.29
C LYS A 11 -23.92 -25.29 -2.24
N ALA A 12 -23.02 -24.30 -2.24
CA ALA A 12 -21.80 -24.33 -3.07
C ALA A 12 -20.92 -25.56 -2.79
N GLU A 13 -20.71 -25.91 -1.51
CA GLU A 13 -19.94 -27.09 -1.11
C GLU A 13 -20.60 -28.40 -1.53
N SER A 14 -21.94 -28.47 -1.47
CA SER A 14 -22.70 -29.64 -1.93
C SER A 14 -22.62 -29.82 -3.45
N LEU A 15 -22.65 -28.71 -4.20
CA LEU A 15 -22.52 -28.71 -5.66
C LEU A 15 -21.09 -29.08 -6.07
N SER A 16 -20.07 -28.55 -5.41
CA SER A 16 -18.68 -28.88 -5.67
C SER A 16 -18.36 -30.38 -5.44
N LYS A 17 -18.99 -31.01 -4.45
CA LYS A 17 -18.90 -32.48 -4.25
C LYS A 17 -19.57 -33.26 -5.39
N LYS A 18 -20.66 -32.74 -5.97
CA LYS A 18 -21.32 -33.35 -7.12
C LYS A 18 -20.48 -33.20 -8.39
N ASP A 19 -19.75 -32.09 -8.56
CA ASP A 19 -18.83 -31.89 -9.70
C ASP A 19 -17.77 -33.01 -9.81
N PHE A 20 -17.30 -33.55 -8.68
CA PHE A 20 -16.40 -34.71 -8.68
C PHE A 20 -17.02 -35.96 -9.31
N PHE A 21 -18.34 -36.16 -9.14
CA PHE A 21 -19.07 -37.27 -9.75
C PHE A 21 -19.61 -36.94 -11.14
N SER A 22 -20.03 -35.70 -11.41
CA SER A 22 -20.65 -35.29 -12.67
C SER A 22 -19.64 -34.99 -13.78
N SER A 23 -18.39 -34.65 -13.46
CA SER A 23 -17.29 -34.59 -14.43
C SER A 23 -17.00 -35.96 -15.07
N PHE A 24 -17.45 -37.07 -14.46
CA PHE A 24 -17.40 -38.41 -15.04
C PHE A 24 -18.57 -38.71 -16.00
N PHE A 25 -19.65 -37.93 -15.93
CA PHE A 25 -20.88 -38.07 -16.73
C PHE A 25 -21.20 -36.83 -17.60
N GLY A 26 -20.28 -35.88 -17.71
CA GLY A 26 -20.33 -34.76 -18.67
C GLY A 26 -21.19 -33.54 -18.28
N THR A 27 -21.51 -33.34 -16.99
CA THR A 27 -22.20 -32.11 -16.50
C THR A 27 -21.30 -31.31 -15.57
N ASP A 28 -20.98 -30.06 -15.93
CA ASP A 28 -20.14 -29.13 -15.15
C ASP A 28 -21.02 -28.06 -14.48
N ASN A 29 -20.98 -27.97 -13.14
CA ASN A 29 -21.73 -26.96 -12.38
C ASN A 29 -20.82 -25.85 -11.82
N THR A 30 -19.59 -25.70 -12.31
CA THR A 30 -18.60 -24.77 -11.74
C THR A 30 -19.14 -23.32 -11.67
N ASP A 31 -19.84 -22.86 -12.69
CA ASP A 31 -20.44 -21.51 -12.71
C ASP A 31 -21.49 -21.32 -11.60
N GLU A 32 -22.29 -22.35 -11.31
CA GLU A 32 -23.28 -22.29 -10.24
C GLU A 32 -22.59 -22.24 -8.86
N VAL A 33 -21.50 -23.00 -8.68
CA VAL A 33 -20.67 -22.97 -7.46
C VAL A 33 -20.08 -21.57 -7.26
N ILE A 34 -19.47 -20.99 -8.30
CA ILE A 34 -18.87 -19.66 -8.27
C ILE A 34 -19.91 -18.59 -7.91
N ASN A 35 -21.10 -18.68 -8.51
CA ASN A 35 -22.19 -17.75 -8.24
C ASN A 35 -22.66 -17.87 -6.78
N CYS A 36 -22.82 -19.08 -6.24
CA CYS A 36 -23.21 -19.29 -4.84
C CYS A 36 -22.20 -18.67 -3.86
N TYR A 37 -20.90 -18.89 -4.06
CA TYR A 37 -19.87 -18.25 -3.24
C TYR A 37 -19.82 -16.73 -3.40
N SER A 38 -20.08 -16.19 -4.60
CA SER A 38 -20.14 -14.75 -4.83
C SER A 38 -21.32 -14.10 -4.08
N MET A 39 -22.48 -14.74 -4.12
CA MET A 39 -23.66 -14.32 -3.35
C MET A 39 -23.41 -14.41 -1.85
N ALA A 40 -22.80 -15.51 -1.38
CA ALA A 40 -22.43 -15.69 0.02
C ALA A 40 -21.46 -14.60 0.49
N ALA A 41 -20.42 -14.31 -0.30
CA ALA A 41 -19.46 -13.25 0.01
C ALA A 41 -20.14 -11.88 0.16
N ASN A 42 -21.09 -11.56 -0.72
CA ASN A 42 -21.84 -10.30 -0.63
C ASN A 42 -22.72 -10.24 0.63
N GLN A 43 -23.38 -11.33 0.99
CA GLN A 43 -24.14 -11.42 2.24
C GLN A 43 -23.24 -11.29 3.48
N TYR A 44 -22.05 -11.89 3.47
CA TYR A 44 -21.07 -11.72 4.54
C TYR A 44 -20.54 -10.28 4.63
N LYS A 45 -20.31 -9.60 3.49
CA LYS A 45 -19.95 -8.17 3.48
C LYS A 45 -21.05 -7.31 4.13
N LEU A 46 -22.32 -7.56 3.82
CA LEU A 46 -23.46 -6.85 4.43
C LEU A 46 -23.59 -7.14 5.93
N ALA A 47 -23.19 -8.33 6.36
CA ALA A 47 -23.13 -8.72 7.77
C ALA A 47 -21.84 -8.27 8.49
N HIS A 48 -20.95 -7.51 7.84
CA HIS A 48 -19.63 -7.11 8.35
C HIS A 48 -18.70 -8.29 8.74
N LYS A 49 -18.95 -9.47 8.17
CA LYS A 49 -18.16 -10.70 8.36
C LYS A 49 -17.06 -10.77 7.30
N TRP A 50 -16.05 -9.91 7.45
CA TRP A 50 -15.03 -9.71 6.41
C TRP A 50 -14.15 -10.93 6.15
N LYS A 51 -13.84 -11.72 7.20
CA LYS A 51 -13.01 -12.94 7.07
C LYS A 51 -13.72 -14.00 6.24
N GLU A 52 -14.99 -14.22 6.54
CA GLU A 52 -15.86 -15.18 5.85
C GLU A 52 -16.11 -14.74 4.40
N ALA A 53 -16.34 -13.44 4.17
CA ALA A 53 -16.45 -12.89 2.82
C ALA A 53 -15.18 -13.12 1.99
N ALA A 54 -13.99 -12.84 2.56
CA ALA A 54 -12.72 -13.08 1.88
C ALA A 54 -12.52 -14.58 1.58
N SER A 55 -12.87 -15.47 2.52
CA SER A 55 -12.80 -16.92 2.34
C SER A 55 -13.65 -17.40 1.15
N CYS A 56 -14.90 -16.92 1.03
CA CYS A 56 -15.75 -17.21 -0.13
C CYS A 56 -15.09 -16.79 -1.46
N ILE A 57 -14.53 -15.57 -1.53
CA ILE A 57 -13.88 -15.09 -2.75
C ILE A 57 -12.61 -15.89 -3.07
N LEU A 58 -11.83 -16.30 -2.07
CA LEU A 58 -10.65 -17.16 -2.26
C LEU A 58 -11.04 -18.56 -2.77
N LYS A 59 -12.19 -19.10 -2.34
CA LYS A 59 -12.75 -20.34 -2.91
C LYS A 59 -13.06 -20.16 -4.40
N ASN A 60 -13.61 -19.01 -4.81
CA ASN A 60 -13.79 -18.68 -6.24
C ASN A 60 -12.46 -18.57 -6.99
N ALA A 61 -11.46 -17.88 -6.42
CA ALA A 61 -10.13 -17.77 -7.03
C ALA A 61 -9.51 -19.16 -7.28
N ALA A 62 -9.68 -20.11 -6.35
CA ALA A 62 -9.20 -21.48 -6.52
C ALA A 62 -9.90 -22.22 -7.67
N LEU A 63 -11.21 -22.01 -7.85
CA LEU A 63 -11.98 -22.57 -8.98
C LEU A 63 -11.51 -21.98 -10.31
N TYR A 64 -11.38 -20.65 -10.40
CA TYR A 64 -10.85 -20.00 -11.61
C TYR A 64 -9.44 -20.47 -11.95
N LYS A 65 -8.59 -20.68 -10.95
CA LYS A 65 -7.24 -21.22 -11.14
C LYS A 65 -7.28 -22.65 -11.70
N LYS A 66 -8.17 -23.50 -11.20
CA LYS A 66 -8.36 -24.88 -11.69
C LYS A 66 -8.82 -24.90 -13.15
N ASN A 67 -9.69 -23.98 -13.53
CA ASN A 67 -10.23 -23.88 -14.89
C ASN A 67 -9.31 -23.08 -15.85
N SER A 68 -8.10 -22.72 -15.42
CA SER A 68 -7.14 -21.91 -16.19
C SER A 68 -7.68 -20.53 -16.60
N GLU A 69 -8.64 -19.99 -15.84
CA GLU A 69 -9.25 -18.68 -16.05
C GLU A 69 -8.45 -17.57 -15.37
N THR A 70 -7.23 -17.31 -15.86
CA THR A 70 -6.27 -16.41 -15.21
C THR A 70 -6.80 -14.99 -14.98
N SER A 71 -7.61 -14.45 -15.91
CA SER A 71 -8.18 -13.10 -15.77
C SER A 71 -9.17 -13.00 -14.60
N TYR A 72 -10.07 -13.97 -14.47
CA TYR A 72 -11.06 -14.00 -13.39
C TYR A 72 -10.40 -14.33 -12.04
N CYS A 73 -9.41 -15.22 -12.05
CA CYS A 73 -8.59 -15.53 -10.89
C CYS A 73 -7.88 -14.29 -10.32
N ALA A 74 -7.24 -13.49 -11.18
CA ALA A 74 -6.57 -12.25 -10.78
C ALA A 74 -7.55 -11.25 -10.14
N ASN A 75 -8.74 -11.08 -10.74
CA ASN A 75 -9.78 -10.20 -10.19
C ASN A 75 -10.25 -10.69 -8.81
N ALA A 76 -10.44 -12.00 -8.63
CA ALA A 76 -10.87 -12.59 -7.36
C ALA A 76 -9.80 -12.40 -6.26
N TYR A 77 -8.51 -12.58 -6.58
CA TYR A 77 -7.43 -12.30 -5.63
C TYR A 77 -7.36 -10.82 -5.24
N LEU A 78 -7.53 -9.89 -6.19
CA LEU A 78 -7.58 -8.46 -5.90
C LEU A 78 -8.78 -8.11 -5.01
N GLU A 79 -9.94 -8.68 -5.27
CA GLU A 79 -11.13 -8.51 -4.43
C GLU A 79 -10.91 -9.07 -3.01
N ALA A 80 -10.36 -10.28 -2.90
CA ALA A 80 -10.00 -10.88 -1.61
C ALA A 80 -9.01 -10.01 -0.83
N GLY A 81 -8.00 -9.45 -1.49
CA GLY A 81 -7.06 -8.49 -0.90
C GLY A 81 -7.76 -7.24 -0.37
N ASN A 82 -8.64 -6.64 -1.17
CA ASN A 82 -9.40 -5.44 -0.77
C ASN A 82 -10.32 -5.69 0.43
N ILE A 83 -10.95 -6.87 0.53
CA ILE A 83 -11.75 -7.26 1.70
C ILE A 83 -10.84 -7.49 2.90
N THR A 84 -9.74 -8.21 2.70
CA THR A 84 -8.81 -8.62 3.76
C THR A 84 -8.13 -7.42 4.41
N LYS A 85 -7.88 -6.35 3.65
CA LYS A 85 -7.34 -5.07 4.15
C LYS A 85 -8.13 -4.49 5.33
N LYS A 86 -9.43 -4.82 5.45
CA LYS A 86 -10.29 -4.35 6.55
C LYS A 86 -9.98 -4.96 7.91
N TYR A 87 -9.27 -6.09 7.96
CA TYR A 87 -8.97 -6.78 9.22
C TYR A 87 -7.53 -7.29 9.32
N ASP A 88 -6.84 -7.49 8.20
CA ASP A 88 -5.43 -7.92 8.15
C ASP A 88 -4.74 -7.30 6.93
N LYS A 89 -3.97 -6.23 7.18
CA LYS A 89 -3.25 -5.49 6.14
C LYS A 89 -2.12 -6.32 5.51
N LEU A 90 -1.41 -7.13 6.29
CA LEU A 90 -0.26 -7.91 5.79
C LEU A 90 -0.71 -9.11 4.96
N GLU A 91 -1.79 -9.78 5.37
CA GLU A 91 -2.37 -10.86 4.58
C GLU A 91 -2.98 -10.34 3.27
N ALA A 92 -3.57 -9.14 3.28
CA ALA A 92 -4.08 -8.50 2.07
C ALA A 92 -3.01 -8.31 0.99
N ILE A 93 -1.79 -7.92 1.39
CA ILE A 93 -0.64 -7.75 0.47
C ILE A 93 -0.38 -9.05 -0.29
N LYS A 94 -0.36 -10.20 0.40
CA LYS A 94 -0.11 -11.50 -0.25
C LYS A 94 -1.12 -11.79 -1.37
N TYR A 95 -2.40 -11.51 -1.14
CA TYR A 95 -3.43 -11.72 -2.17
C TYR A 95 -3.29 -10.75 -3.33
N ILE A 96 -2.96 -9.48 -3.07
CA ILE A 96 -2.75 -8.49 -4.13
C ILE A 96 -1.50 -8.84 -4.96
N GLU A 97 -0.43 -9.33 -4.34
CA GLU A 97 0.78 -9.80 -5.05
C GLU A 97 0.49 -11.00 -5.96
N GLU A 98 -0.34 -11.94 -5.54
CA GLU A 98 -0.80 -13.03 -6.41
C GLU A 98 -1.59 -12.48 -7.62
N ALA A 99 -2.45 -11.47 -7.41
CA ALA A 99 -3.14 -10.79 -8.52
C ALA A 99 -2.16 -10.11 -9.48
N VAL A 100 -1.11 -9.44 -8.99
CA VAL A 100 -0.05 -8.82 -9.81
C VAL A 100 0.64 -9.86 -10.70
N LYS A 101 1.05 -11.01 -10.14
CA LYS A 101 1.69 -12.08 -10.91
C LYS A 101 0.81 -12.56 -12.06
N MET A 102 -0.49 -12.72 -11.80
CA MET A 102 -1.45 -13.16 -12.81
C MET A 102 -1.68 -12.09 -13.87
N TYR A 103 -1.92 -10.83 -13.49
CA TYR A 103 -2.08 -9.73 -14.44
C TYR A 103 -0.86 -9.51 -15.31
N ALA A 104 0.35 -9.64 -14.75
CA ALA A 104 1.59 -9.53 -15.49
C ALA A 104 1.72 -10.64 -16.54
N THR A 105 1.34 -11.87 -16.18
CA THR A 105 1.38 -13.03 -17.09
C THR A 105 0.46 -12.85 -18.30
N ILE A 106 -0.69 -12.21 -18.12
CA ILE A 106 -1.65 -11.93 -19.21
C ILE A 106 -1.44 -10.55 -19.87
N GLY A 107 -0.35 -9.84 -19.54
CA GLY A 107 -0.01 -8.55 -20.15
C GLY A 107 -0.89 -7.36 -19.74
N ARG A 108 -1.66 -7.45 -18.65
CA ARG A 108 -2.51 -6.35 -18.16
C ARG A 108 -1.73 -5.41 -17.22
N PHE A 109 -0.73 -4.71 -17.75
CA PHE A 109 0.20 -3.91 -16.95
C PHE A 109 -0.46 -2.74 -16.21
N SER A 110 -1.49 -2.08 -16.77
CA SER A 110 -2.27 -1.07 -16.03
C SER A 110 -2.89 -1.63 -14.74
N ASN A 111 -3.34 -2.89 -14.74
CA ASN A 111 -3.87 -3.53 -13.54
C ASN A 111 -2.76 -3.88 -12.55
N CYS A 112 -1.58 -4.31 -13.02
CA CYS A 112 -0.40 -4.46 -12.16
C CYS A 112 -0.08 -3.14 -11.44
N GLY A 113 -0.01 -2.03 -12.20
CA GLY A 113 0.27 -0.71 -11.62
C GLY A 113 -0.74 -0.29 -10.54
N LYS A 114 -2.04 -0.55 -10.76
CA LYS A 114 -3.09 -0.30 -9.76
C LYS A 114 -2.92 -1.16 -8.50
N CYS A 115 -2.56 -2.43 -8.67
CA CYS A 115 -2.34 -3.35 -7.56
C CYS A 115 -1.10 -2.97 -6.73
N GLU A 116 0.02 -2.67 -7.40
CA GLU A 116 1.26 -2.22 -6.74
C GLU A 116 1.04 -0.91 -5.98
N ARG A 117 0.24 0.02 -6.54
CA ARG A 117 -0.18 1.24 -5.83
C ARG A 117 -1.01 0.95 -4.58
N ASN A 118 -1.94 0.00 -4.65
CA ASN A 118 -2.73 -0.40 -3.47
C ASN A 118 -1.85 -1.03 -2.38
N ILE A 119 -0.85 -1.84 -2.75
CA ILE A 119 0.13 -2.36 -1.77
C ILE A 119 0.92 -1.21 -1.15
N ALA A 120 1.32 -0.22 -1.95
CA ALA A 120 2.03 0.95 -1.44
C ALA A 120 1.19 1.76 -0.45
N GLU A 121 -0.10 1.97 -0.74
CA GLU A 121 -1.07 2.59 0.18
C GLU A 121 -1.21 1.79 1.47
N ILE A 122 -1.17 0.44 1.43
CA ILE A 122 -1.17 -0.40 2.65
C ILE A 122 0.09 -0.17 3.49
N TYR A 123 1.27 -0.08 2.86
CA TYR A 123 2.51 0.18 3.59
C TYR A 123 2.58 1.60 4.17
N GLU A 124 2.00 2.59 3.48
CA GLU A 124 1.79 3.93 4.05
C GLU A 124 0.95 3.86 5.33
N ASP A 125 -0.15 3.12 5.26
CA ASP A 125 -1.07 2.82 6.37
C ASP A 125 -0.43 2.06 7.55
N LEU A 126 0.74 1.46 7.32
CA LEU A 126 1.57 0.76 8.30
C LEU A 126 2.81 1.57 8.71
N PHE A 127 2.95 2.80 8.22
CA PHE A 127 4.10 3.69 8.43
C PHE A 127 5.44 3.12 7.92
N ASP A 128 5.42 2.11 7.04
CA ASP A 128 6.61 1.60 6.35
C ASP A 128 6.82 2.32 5.02
N TYR A 129 7.36 3.52 5.12
CA TYR A 129 7.58 4.39 3.95
C TYR A 129 8.65 3.88 2.98
N ASN A 130 9.58 3.03 3.46
CA ASN A 130 10.57 2.40 2.60
C ASN A 130 9.90 1.45 1.61
N SER A 131 9.06 0.56 2.15
CA SER A 131 8.25 -0.35 1.34
C SER A 131 7.27 0.42 0.47
N ALA A 132 6.54 1.39 1.02
CA ALA A 132 5.60 2.22 0.26
C ALA A 132 6.28 2.87 -0.97
N SER A 133 7.44 3.51 -0.79
CA SER A 133 8.18 4.12 -1.90
C SER A 133 8.56 3.09 -2.98
N SER A 134 9.07 1.92 -2.57
CA SER A 134 9.43 0.85 -3.49
C SER A 134 8.24 0.40 -4.35
N TYR A 135 7.08 0.18 -3.72
CA TYR A 135 5.87 -0.26 -4.40
C TYR A 135 5.26 0.84 -5.30
N TYR A 136 5.33 2.13 -4.92
CA TYR A 136 4.94 3.22 -5.84
C TYR A 136 5.84 3.30 -7.09
N LYS A 137 7.13 3.00 -6.96
CA LYS A 137 8.05 2.92 -8.11
C LYS A 137 7.70 1.74 -9.02
N LYS A 138 7.40 0.57 -8.46
CA LYS A 138 6.91 -0.58 -9.23
C LYS A 138 5.60 -0.23 -9.96
N ALA A 139 4.69 0.46 -9.28
CA ALA A 139 3.45 0.93 -9.89
C ALA A 139 3.72 1.86 -11.08
N ALA A 140 4.61 2.83 -10.92
CA ALA A 140 5.01 3.74 -11.99
C ALA A 140 5.62 2.99 -13.19
N TYR A 141 6.50 2.02 -12.95
CA TYR A 141 7.10 1.19 -13.99
C TYR A 141 6.03 0.46 -14.82
N TYR A 142 5.05 -0.17 -14.18
CA TYR A 142 3.95 -0.83 -14.90
C TYR A 142 3.07 0.14 -15.70
N PHE A 143 2.82 1.34 -15.19
CA PHE A 143 2.07 2.35 -15.94
C PHE A 143 2.83 2.88 -17.15
N GLU A 144 4.16 2.95 -17.07
CA GLU A 144 5.02 3.32 -18.20
C GLU A 144 4.97 2.26 -19.32
N MET A 145 4.96 0.97 -18.95
CA MET A 145 4.94 -0.14 -19.92
C MET A 145 3.67 -0.22 -20.77
N ASP A 146 2.53 0.22 -20.25
CA ASP A 146 1.22 0.11 -20.93
C ASP A 146 0.87 1.38 -21.74
N GLU A 147 1.84 2.30 -21.91
CA GLU A 147 1.60 3.70 -22.34
C GLU A 147 0.40 4.32 -21.61
N TYR A 148 0.19 3.91 -20.36
CA TYR A 148 -0.93 4.36 -19.57
C TYR A 148 -0.76 5.85 -19.28
N SER A 149 -1.88 6.55 -19.09
CA SER A 149 -1.93 8.01 -18.95
C SER A 149 -0.71 8.58 -18.21
N LYS A 150 0.04 9.46 -18.90
CA LYS A 150 1.23 10.15 -18.37
C LYS A 150 0.99 10.80 -17.00
N SER A 151 -0.26 11.19 -16.72
CA SER A 151 -0.67 11.74 -15.42
C SER A 151 -0.55 10.73 -14.27
N VAL A 152 -0.93 9.47 -14.47
CA VAL A 152 -0.94 8.42 -13.44
C VAL A 152 0.48 7.94 -13.14
N TYR A 153 1.30 7.78 -14.19
CA TYR A 153 2.75 7.59 -14.04
C TYR A 153 3.35 8.68 -13.15
N THR A 154 3.07 9.94 -13.50
CA THR A 154 3.61 11.11 -12.82
C THR A 154 3.20 11.13 -11.34
N GLN A 155 1.93 10.83 -11.04
CA GLN A 155 1.43 10.72 -9.66
C GLN A 155 2.19 9.65 -8.85
N CYS A 156 2.45 8.47 -9.42
CA CYS A 156 3.18 7.42 -8.72
C CYS A 156 4.64 7.80 -8.45
N ILE A 157 5.28 8.51 -9.38
CA ILE A 157 6.64 9.04 -9.17
C ILE A 157 6.67 10.12 -8.10
N TYR A 158 5.68 11.02 -8.06
CA TYR A 158 5.56 11.99 -6.97
C TYR A 158 5.31 11.29 -5.62
N GLY A 159 4.42 10.30 -5.58
CA GLY A 159 4.17 9.49 -4.39
C GLY A 159 5.46 8.83 -3.88
N ALA A 160 6.20 8.13 -4.74
CA ALA A 160 7.47 7.49 -4.35
C ALA A 160 8.47 8.48 -3.71
N ARG A 161 8.57 9.70 -4.25
CA ARG A 161 9.42 10.76 -3.68
C ARG A 161 8.90 11.26 -2.33
N ASP A 162 7.59 11.46 -2.20
CA ASP A 162 6.96 11.86 -0.95
C ASP A 162 7.24 10.85 0.19
N TYR A 163 7.29 9.55 -0.14
CA TYR A 163 7.64 8.54 0.86
C TYR A 163 9.13 8.48 1.19
N TYR A 164 10.03 8.77 0.24
CA TYR A 164 11.47 8.86 0.58
C TYR A 164 11.76 10.03 1.52
N ILE A 165 11.11 11.19 1.34
CA ILE A 165 11.25 12.30 2.28
C ILE A 165 10.65 11.96 3.64
N LYS A 166 9.47 11.34 3.71
CA LYS A 166 8.87 10.87 4.98
C LYS A 166 9.79 9.86 5.69
N ALA A 167 10.34 8.89 4.97
CA ALA A 167 11.30 7.92 5.51
C ALA A 167 12.58 8.60 6.02
N GLY A 168 13.13 9.54 5.25
CA GLY A 168 14.31 10.33 5.63
C GLY A 168 14.07 11.15 6.90
N ILE A 169 12.94 11.84 7.00
CA ILE A 169 12.56 12.59 8.21
C ILE A 169 12.47 11.66 9.43
N LEU A 170 11.86 10.48 9.31
CA LEU A 170 11.80 9.52 10.42
C LEU A 170 13.19 9.07 10.87
N HIS A 171 14.08 8.75 9.92
CA HIS A 171 15.46 8.38 10.26
C HIS A 171 16.18 9.49 11.01
N ILE A 172 15.98 10.75 10.62
CA ILE A 172 16.54 11.91 11.31
C ILE A 172 15.93 12.05 12.71
N VAL A 173 14.60 11.91 12.84
CA VAL A 173 13.88 11.99 14.13
C VAL A 173 14.37 10.94 15.12
N ILE A 174 14.73 9.73 14.67
CA ILE A 174 15.28 8.68 15.54
C ILE A 174 16.55 9.16 16.26
N GLY A 175 17.28 10.13 15.69
CA GLY A 175 18.43 10.78 16.31
C GLY A 175 19.77 10.16 15.95
N ASP A 176 19.79 9.14 15.08
CA ASP A 176 21.01 8.57 14.53
C ASP A 176 21.28 9.16 13.14
N ILE A 177 22.04 10.26 13.13
CA ILE A 177 22.35 11.01 11.91
C ILE A 177 23.17 10.17 10.93
N VAL A 178 24.04 9.29 11.42
CA VAL A 178 24.86 8.42 10.58
C VAL A 178 23.98 7.43 9.83
N ASN A 179 23.08 6.76 10.55
CA ASN A 179 22.11 5.85 9.93
C ASN A 179 21.14 6.60 9.00
N ALA A 180 20.74 7.82 9.35
CA ALA A 180 19.91 8.64 8.47
C ALA A 180 20.60 8.93 7.14
N LYS A 181 21.88 9.35 7.17
CA LYS A 181 22.66 9.62 5.96
C LYS A 181 22.83 8.36 5.10
N ILE A 182 23.14 7.22 5.72
CA ILE A 182 23.23 5.92 5.03
C ILE A 182 21.91 5.57 4.34
N SER A 183 20.77 5.73 5.03
CA SER A 183 19.45 5.46 4.46
C SER A 183 19.13 6.40 3.29
N ILE A 184 19.42 7.70 3.40
CA ILE A 184 19.18 8.70 2.35
C ILE A 184 20.05 8.45 1.11
N ASP A 185 21.32 8.07 1.31
CA ASP A 185 22.22 7.68 0.22
C ASP A 185 21.75 6.40 -0.46
N LYS A 186 21.20 5.45 0.30
CA LYS A 186 20.56 4.25 -0.26
C LYS A 186 19.33 4.61 -1.09
N TYR A 187 18.51 5.58 -0.67
CA TYR A 187 17.38 6.06 -1.48
C TYR A 187 17.85 6.71 -2.78
N SER A 188 18.90 7.53 -2.70
CA SER A 188 19.54 8.18 -3.85
C SER A 188 20.12 7.17 -4.84
N SER A 189 20.71 6.10 -4.34
CA SER A 189 21.22 4.99 -5.15
C SER A 189 20.09 4.19 -5.82
N ASN A 190 18.98 4.01 -5.11
CA ASN A 190 17.80 3.32 -5.64
C ASN A 190 17.02 4.15 -6.67
N ASP A 191 17.00 5.47 -6.55
CA ASP A 191 16.36 6.39 -7.49
C ASP A 191 17.25 7.60 -7.81
N PRO A 192 17.95 7.61 -8.96
CA PRO A 192 18.77 8.75 -9.38
C PRO A 192 17.99 10.07 -9.51
N ARG A 193 16.67 10.03 -9.73
CA ARG A 193 15.83 11.23 -9.78
C ARG A 193 15.55 11.79 -8.40
N PHE A 194 15.59 10.94 -7.36
CA PHE A 194 15.57 11.41 -5.97
C PHE A 194 16.92 12.06 -5.62
N ALA A 195 18.05 11.52 -6.10
CA ALA A 195 19.37 12.09 -5.82
C ALA A 195 19.51 13.56 -6.25
N SER A 196 18.89 13.95 -7.37
CA SER A 196 18.87 15.34 -7.87
C SER A 196 17.65 16.16 -7.43
N SER A 197 16.82 15.60 -6.55
CA SER A 197 15.56 16.21 -6.13
C SER A 197 15.74 17.27 -5.03
N ARG A 198 14.73 18.13 -4.89
CA ARG A 198 14.68 19.12 -3.81
C ARG A 198 14.50 18.44 -2.45
N GLU A 199 13.77 17.33 -2.43
CA GLU A 199 13.52 16.48 -1.27
C GLU A 199 14.82 15.94 -0.68
N LYS A 200 15.70 15.40 -1.52
CA LYS A 200 17.02 14.91 -1.06
C LYS A 200 17.88 16.06 -0.55
N LYS A 201 17.94 17.17 -1.30
CA LYS A 201 18.66 18.37 -0.85
C LYS A 201 18.13 18.90 0.48
N PHE A 202 16.82 18.87 0.68
CA PHE A 202 16.18 19.28 1.93
C PHE A 202 16.59 18.39 3.11
N LEU A 203 16.63 17.07 2.93
CA LEU A 203 17.08 16.14 3.96
C LEU A 203 18.57 16.31 4.30
N ASP A 204 19.43 16.48 3.29
CA ASP A 204 20.86 16.75 3.53
C ASP A 204 21.05 18.04 4.33
N ASN A 205 20.37 19.11 3.91
CA ASN A 205 20.43 20.41 4.58
C ASN A 205 19.93 20.32 6.04
N ILE A 206 18.88 19.53 6.32
CA ILE A 206 18.44 19.27 7.71
C ILE A 206 19.53 18.54 8.50
N ILE A 207 20.16 17.52 7.92
CA ILE A 207 21.25 16.78 8.56
C ILE A 207 22.42 17.70 8.88
N ASP A 208 22.79 18.57 7.94
CA ASP A 208 23.87 19.54 8.13
C ASP A 208 23.51 20.52 9.26
N ALA A 209 22.28 21.06 9.27
CA ALA A 209 21.80 21.95 10.33
C ALA A 209 21.81 21.28 11.72
N ILE A 210 21.42 20.01 11.81
CA ILE A 210 21.48 19.24 13.07
C ILE A 210 22.93 19.01 13.50
N THR A 211 23.80 18.66 12.56
CA THR A 211 25.23 18.39 12.81
C THR A 211 25.94 19.65 13.31
N GLU A 212 25.58 20.81 12.77
CA GLU A 212 26.10 22.12 13.16
C GLU A 212 25.40 22.73 14.38
N GLN A 213 24.33 22.09 14.90
CA GLN A 213 23.46 22.61 15.96
C GLN A 213 22.91 24.02 15.64
N ASN A 214 22.64 24.28 14.37
CA ASN A 214 22.21 25.59 13.89
C ASN A 214 20.69 25.63 13.67
N ILE A 215 19.97 26.14 14.69
CA ILE A 215 18.51 26.24 14.67
C ILE A 215 18.03 27.25 13.63
N GLU A 216 18.71 28.40 13.51
CA GLU A 216 18.34 29.45 12.55
C GLU A 216 18.42 28.91 11.11
N TYR A 217 19.50 28.17 10.80
CA TYR A 217 19.67 27.54 9.51
C TYR A 217 18.59 26.48 9.25
N PHE A 218 18.26 25.65 10.25
CA PHE A 218 17.17 24.69 10.14
C PHE A 218 15.83 25.38 9.79
N GLU A 219 15.48 26.47 10.49
CA GLU A 219 14.25 27.22 10.22
C GLU A 219 14.22 27.84 8.83
N GLU A 220 15.36 28.40 8.39
CA GLU A 220 15.51 28.94 7.03
C GLU A 220 15.25 27.87 5.97
N ILE A 221 15.89 26.70 6.10
CA ILE A 221 15.72 25.56 5.17
C ILE A 221 14.26 25.09 5.11
N VAL A 222 13.60 24.96 6.27
CA VAL A 222 12.19 24.57 6.36
C VAL A 222 11.29 25.60 5.67
N HIS A 223 11.53 26.88 5.91
CA HIS A 223 10.75 27.96 5.29
C HIS A 223 10.99 28.07 3.79
N GLU A 224 12.23 27.91 3.31
CA GLU A 224 12.54 27.86 1.88
C GLU A 224 11.86 26.69 1.19
N TYR A 225 11.87 25.51 1.81
CA TYR A 225 11.23 24.34 1.26
C TYR A 225 9.70 24.50 1.19
N ASP A 226 9.05 24.96 2.28
CA ASP A 226 7.59 25.16 2.35
C ASP A 226 7.07 26.19 1.33
N ARG A 227 7.88 27.20 1.00
CA ARG A 227 7.55 28.20 -0.04
C ARG A 227 7.39 27.60 -1.43
N VAL A 228 8.13 26.53 -1.73
CA VAL A 228 8.12 25.88 -3.05
C VAL A 228 7.25 24.63 -3.05
N THR A 229 7.35 23.83 -2.00
CA THR A 229 6.63 22.57 -1.82
C THR A 229 5.94 22.62 -0.47
N LYS A 230 4.62 22.84 -0.49
CA LYS A 230 3.86 22.98 0.74
C LYS A 230 4.02 21.74 1.63
N LEU A 231 4.48 21.96 2.86
CA LEU A 231 4.58 20.91 3.87
C LEU A 231 3.18 20.55 4.37
N ASP A 232 2.90 19.25 4.40
CA ASP A 232 1.71 18.72 5.03
C ASP A 232 1.87 18.66 6.56
N ASN A 233 0.76 18.45 7.27
CA ASN A 233 0.74 18.41 8.74
C ASN A 233 1.68 17.33 9.30
N TRP A 234 1.83 16.20 8.62
CA TRP A 234 2.70 15.12 9.06
C TRP A 234 4.17 15.54 9.05
N LYS A 235 4.62 16.17 7.95
CA LYS A 235 5.99 16.66 7.84
C LYS A 235 6.25 17.77 8.84
N ILE A 236 5.31 18.70 9.01
CA ILE A 236 5.40 19.78 10.00
C ILE A 236 5.58 19.23 11.41
N TYR A 237 4.76 18.25 11.81
CA TYR A 237 4.83 17.62 13.12
C TYR A 237 6.22 17.03 13.39
N PHE A 238 6.78 16.23 12.48
CA PHE A 238 8.09 15.62 12.69
C PHE A 238 9.25 16.63 12.58
N LEU A 239 9.14 17.65 11.72
CA LEU A 239 10.12 18.73 11.68
C LEU A 239 10.13 19.53 12.99
N TYR A 240 8.97 19.72 13.61
CA TYR A 240 8.88 20.30 14.96
C TYR A 240 9.53 19.39 16.01
N ASN A 241 9.37 18.08 15.92
CA ASN A 241 10.06 17.12 16.80
C ASN A 241 11.59 17.16 16.63
N ILE A 242 12.08 17.37 15.40
CA ILE A 242 13.51 17.59 15.15
C ILE A 242 13.96 18.90 15.80
N LYS A 243 13.22 19.99 15.56
CA LYS A 243 13.53 21.31 16.12
C LYS A 243 13.55 21.31 17.65
N SER A 244 12.55 20.70 18.30
CA SER A 244 12.49 20.61 19.77
C SER A 244 13.68 19.83 20.34
N LYS A 245 14.11 18.75 19.67
CA LYS A 245 15.35 18.03 20.04
C LYS A 245 16.61 18.87 19.87
N LEU A 246 16.65 19.77 18.89
CA LEU A 246 17.73 20.75 18.74
C LEU A 246 17.69 21.84 19.82
N ASN A 247 16.50 22.14 20.35
CA ASN A 247 16.26 23.22 21.31
C ASN A 247 16.41 22.80 22.78
N VAL A 248 16.40 21.49 23.08
CA VAL A 248 16.38 20.83 24.41
C VAL A 248 15.76 21.67 25.53
N GLU A 249 14.43 21.77 25.51
CA GLU A 249 13.51 21.60 26.66
C GLU A 249 12.06 21.65 26.11
N GLY A 250 11.25 20.61 26.38
CA GLY A 250 9.82 20.58 26.04
C GLY A 250 9.36 19.28 25.39
N ASN A 251 8.97 18.31 26.23
CA ASN A 251 8.23 17.11 25.80
C ASN A 251 6.89 17.51 25.19
N VAL A 252 6.52 16.92 24.05
CA VAL A 252 5.14 17.01 23.51
C VAL A 252 4.61 15.59 23.32
N GLU A 253 3.52 15.28 24.00
CA GLU A 253 2.73 14.06 23.76
C GLU A 253 1.65 14.34 22.70
N LEU A 254 1.43 13.38 21.82
CA LEU A 254 0.36 13.43 20.81
C LEU A 254 -0.99 13.13 21.45
N THR A 255 -2.00 13.96 21.19
CA THR A 255 -3.39 13.57 21.47
C THR A 255 -3.89 12.58 20.41
N PRO A 256 -4.79 11.63 20.76
CA PRO A 256 -5.26 10.57 19.86
C PRO A 256 -5.97 11.03 18.57
N ASP A 257 -6.28 12.31 18.45
CA ASP A 257 -6.96 12.96 17.32
C ASP A 257 -6.01 13.73 16.38
N GLY A 258 -4.69 13.71 16.64
CA GLY A 258 -3.71 14.39 15.80
C GLY A 258 -3.66 15.91 16.00
N GLY A 259 -4.25 16.42 17.08
CA GLY A 259 -3.99 17.76 17.56
C GLY A 259 -2.56 17.88 18.12
N VAL A 260 -1.94 19.03 17.91
CA VAL A 260 -0.67 19.39 18.55
C VAL A 260 -1.01 20.36 19.67
N ASP A 261 -0.89 19.92 20.92
CA ASP A 261 -0.94 20.82 22.08
C ASP A 261 0.48 21.34 22.34
N LEU A 262 0.61 22.66 22.39
CA LEU A 262 1.88 23.35 22.60
C LEU A 262 1.85 23.94 24.02
N THR A 263 2.39 23.22 24.99
CA THR A 263 2.76 23.78 26.31
C THR A 263 4.26 24.01 26.40
#